data_AF-A0A0M4SYY9-F1
#
_entry.id   AF-A0A0M4SYY9-F1
#
_cell.length_a   1.000
_cell.length_b   1.000
_cell.length_c   1.000
_cell.angle_alpha   90.00
_cell.angle_beta   90.00
_cell.angle_gamma   90.00
#
_symmetry.space_group_name_H-M   'P 1'
#
loop_
_entity.id
_entity.type
_entity.pdbx_description
1 polymer ?
#
loop_
_entity_poly.entity_id
_entity_poly.type
_entity_poly.pdbx_seq_one_letter_code
_entity_poly.pdbx_strand_id
1 'polypeptide(L)'
;MLSTLLLGTLGISSGAFAAEIKIPKALIIELVEERCSLPKPNPRVRADLEYECSDKYEYADGDEQSMNYSLRLLPLIAQDFNKDGIQDLALEIESSGPLGGSVYTNSAIHYLILDNKQKIVKDHEILLYAPFSEHIVEYSIVGKNINYQAIPNYRSHPEAYEDGSPIDPPLEFAVNWVNGVPISTYYRDNCRLAGIKNKTLLKLTRGVSRDIDIDMHEYTQVITEKAQINKLQVTATLDGCDTSNVIYDIKPIAGQSLPVLADVLTALIPVVHHDGQLKALLKLDKRSQLKFGDRFALYDDWVAMVHVDRKSKMPTMRIIIEQKVD
;
A
#
# COMPACT_ATOMS: atom_id res chain seq x y z
N MET A 1 12.28 34.41 41.88
CA MET A 1 11.40 35.15 40.94
C MET A 1 11.50 34.44 39.61
N LEU A 2 10.50 33.60 39.30
CA LEU A 2 10.35 32.91 38.01
C LEU A 2 9.93 33.94 36.95
N SER A 3 10.57 33.91 35.79
CA SER A 3 10.05 34.54 34.57
C SER A 3 9.92 33.44 33.52
N THR A 4 8.70 32.98 33.33
CA THR A 4 8.29 32.02 32.31
C THR A 4 8.05 32.78 31.01
N LEU A 5 8.86 32.49 29.98
CA LEU A 5 8.59 32.89 28.61
C LEU A 5 7.50 31.96 28.04
N LEU A 6 6.29 32.49 27.83
CA LEU A 6 5.30 31.87 26.95
C LEU A 6 5.70 32.15 25.50
N LEU A 7 6.15 31.15 24.75
CA LEU A 7 6.11 31.18 23.29
C LEU A 7 4.68 30.82 22.86
N GLY A 8 3.92 31.83 22.44
CA GLY A 8 2.65 31.64 21.74
C GLY A 8 2.92 31.29 20.28
N THR A 9 2.53 30.09 19.86
CA THR A 9 2.42 29.71 18.46
C THR A 9 1.13 30.31 17.89
N LEU A 10 1.27 31.40 17.14
CA LEU A 10 0.21 31.94 16.29
C LEU A 10 0.18 31.16 14.98
N GLY A 11 -0.69 30.15 14.92
CA GLY A 11 -1.10 29.54 13.65
C GLY A 11 -1.90 30.56 12.84
N ILE A 12 -1.30 31.11 11.79
CA ILE A 12 -1.98 31.96 10.82
C ILE A 12 -2.75 31.04 9.87
N SER A 13 -4.02 30.81 10.15
CA SER A 13 -4.95 30.24 9.17
C SER A 13 -5.29 31.31 8.12
N SER A 14 -4.62 31.22 6.96
CA SER A 14 -5.01 32.02 5.80
C SER A 14 -6.29 31.42 5.21
N GLY A 15 -7.42 31.99 5.61
CA GLY A 15 -8.75 31.68 5.10
C GLY A 15 -8.91 32.13 3.65
N ALA A 16 -8.62 31.24 2.71
CA ALA A 16 -9.42 31.12 1.51
C ALA A 16 -10.50 30.07 1.84
N PHE A 17 -11.78 30.46 1.78
CA PHE A 17 -12.89 29.51 1.91
C PHE A 17 -12.77 28.47 0.80
N ALA A 18 -12.13 27.33 1.09
CA ALA A 18 -12.19 26.15 0.24
C ALA A 18 -13.69 25.79 0.11
N ALA A 19 -14.18 25.70 -1.12
CA ALA A 19 -15.54 25.24 -1.36
C ALA A 19 -15.71 23.89 -0.65
N GLU A 20 -16.79 23.75 0.14
CA GLU A 20 -17.04 22.53 0.89
C GLU A 20 -17.13 21.34 -0.09
N ILE A 21 -16.17 20.42 0.03
CA ILE A 21 -16.11 19.21 -0.81
C ILE A 21 -17.27 18.30 -0.39
N LYS A 22 -18.18 18.04 -1.32
CA LYS A 22 -19.32 17.16 -1.09
C LYS A 22 -19.00 15.75 -1.55
N ILE A 23 -19.01 14.80 -0.62
CA ILE A 23 -18.88 13.37 -0.92
C ILE A 23 -20.25 12.83 -1.35
N PRO A 24 -20.36 12.09 -2.48
CA PRO A 24 -21.60 11.45 -2.86
C PRO A 24 -22.11 10.47 -1.80
N LYS A 25 -23.43 10.46 -1.55
CA LYS A 25 -24.05 9.60 -0.54
C LYS A 25 -23.78 8.11 -0.78
N ALA A 26 -23.78 7.66 -2.03
CA ALA A 26 -23.49 6.26 -2.36
C ALA A 26 -22.06 5.88 -1.97
N LEU A 27 -21.10 6.78 -2.20
CA LEU A 27 -19.70 6.59 -1.83
C LEU A 27 -19.51 6.58 -0.31
N ILE A 28 -20.23 7.45 0.42
CA ILE A 28 -20.23 7.43 1.90
C ILE A 28 -20.70 6.07 2.40
N ILE A 29 -21.81 5.55 1.86
CA ILE A 29 -22.34 4.24 2.26
C ILE A 29 -21.30 3.15 1.98
N GLU A 30 -20.70 3.13 0.79
CA GLU A 30 -19.66 2.15 0.41
C GLU A 30 -18.47 2.17 1.37
N LEU A 31 -17.91 3.36 1.64
CA LEU A 31 -16.75 3.53 2.53
C LEU A 31 -17.02 3.13 3.98
N VAL A 32 -18.24 3.42 4.46
CA VAL A 32 -18.67 3.09 5.83
C VAL A 32 -18.95 1.60 5.96
N GLU A 33 -19.70 1.00 5.04
CA GLU A 33 -20.06 -0.43 5.08
C GLU A 33 -18.83 -1.34 4.96
N GLU A 34 -17.77 -0.90 4.27
CA GLU A 34 -16.49 -1.63 4.20
C GLU A 34 -15.76 -1.68 5.55
N ARG A 35 -15.93 -0.66 6.40
CA ARG A 35 -15.13 -0.45 7.61
C ARG A 35 -15.90 -0.62 8.90
N CYS A 36 -17.22 -0.80 8.82
CA CYS A 36 -18.11 -0.73 9.98
C CYS A 36 -19.30 -1.66 9.82
N SER A 37 -19.39 -2.70 10.66
CA SER A 37 -20.48 -3.69 10.56
C SER A 37 -21.83 -3.12 10.97
N LEU A 38 -21.85 -2.22 11.95
CA LEU A 38 -23.06 -1.61 12.53
C LEU A 38 -22.93 -0.08 12.63
N PRO A 39 -22.97 0.65 11.50
CA PRO A 39 -22.78 2.09 11.50
C PRO A 39 -24.00 2.83 12.05
N LYS A 40 -23.75 3.77 12.95
CA LYS A 40 -24.73 4.74 13.44
C LYS A 40 -24.19 6.15 13.21
N PRO A 41 -24.84 6.99 12.39
CA PRO A 41 -24.42 8.38 12.22
C PRO A 41 -24.29 9.10 13.57
N ASN A 42 -23.21 9.85 13.77
CA ASN A 42 -22.98 10.67 14.97
C ASN A 42 -23.52 12.10 14.75
N PRO A 43 -24.71 12.44 15.28
CA PRO A 43 -25.33 13.75 15.03
C PRO A 43 -24.64 14.91 15.75
N ARG A 44 -23.68 14.64 16.64
CA ARG A 44 -23.03 15.68 17.47
C ARG A 44 -21.91 16.41 16.76
N VAL A 45 -21.37 15.86 15.67
CA VAL A 45 -20.22 16.43 14.96
C VAL A 45 -20.60 16.77 13.52
N ARG A 46 -20.86 15.76 12.69
CA ARG A 46 -21.45 15.86 11.35
C ARG A 46 -22.15 14.56 11.00
N ALA A 47 -23.48 14.58 10.97
CA ALA A 47 -24.30 13.39 10.77
C ALA A 47 -24.09 12.67 9.42
N ASP A 48 -23.40 13.29 8.47
CA ASP A 48 -23.11 12.75 7.15
C ASP A 48 -21.70 12.15 7.02
N LEU A 49 -20.78 12.44 7.93
CA LEU A 49 -19.36 12.11 7.78
C LEU A 49 -18.72 11.47 9.01
N GLU A 50 -19.46 11.32 10.11
CA GLU A 50 -18.98 10.65 11.32
C GLU A 50 -19.97 9.60 11.81
N TYR A 51 -19.43 8.45 12.20
CA TYR A 51 -20.20 7.26 12.55
C TYR A 51 -19.67 6.64 13.82
N GLU A 52 -20.57 6.26 14.71
CA GLU A 52 -20.31 5.31 15.78
C GLU A 52 -20.47 3.89 15.22
N CYS A 53 -19.47 3.07 15.45
CA CYS A 53 -19.36 1.71 14.93
C CYS A 53 -19.25 0.70 16.04
N SER A 54 -19.72 -0.52 15.77
CA SER A 54 -19.63 -1.66 16.67
C SER A 54 -19.36 -2.92 15.87
N ASP A 55 -18.19 -3.52 16.06
CA ASP A 55 -17.87 -4.81 15.45
C ASP A 55 -17.93 -5.92 16.49
N LYS A 56 -18.58 -7.02 16.13
CA LYS A 56 -18.67 -8.21 16.96
C LYS A 56 -17.51 -9.15 16.64
N TYR A 57 -16.88 -9.68 17.67
CA TYR A 57 -15.85 -10.70 17.52
C TYR A 57 -15.99 -11.75 18.63
N GLU A 58 -15.62 -12.99 18.32
CA GLU A 58 -15.66 -14.11 19.27
C GLU A 58 -14.25 -14.35 19.80
N TYR A 59 -14.10 -14.45 21.12
CA TYR A 59 -12.88 -14.98 21.71
C TYR A 59 -12.80 -16.50 21.54
N ALA A 60 -11.61 -17.06 21.75
CA ALA A 60 -11.36 -18.50 21.59
C ALA A 60 -12.19 -19.39 22.56
N ASP A 61 -12.77 -18.80 23.61
CA ASP A 61 -13.66 -19.44 24.58
C ASP A 61 -15.15 -19.38 24.20
N GLY A 62 -15.50 -18.70 23.09
CA GLY A 62 -16.86 -18.64 22.54
C GLY A 62 -17.73 -17.51 23.07
N ASP A 63 -17.17 -16.61 23.89
CA ASP A 63 -17.89 -15.42 24.36
C ASP A 63 -17.88 -14.33 23.27
N GLU A 64 -19.07 -13.86 22.89
CA GLU A 64 -19.26 -12.77 21.94
C GLU A 64 -18.95 -11.43 22.60
N GLN A 65 -18.04 -10.67 22.02
CA GLN A 65 -17.69 -9.33 22.43
C GLN A 65 -18.00 -8.33 21.33
N SER A 66 -18.19 -7.08 21.73
CA SER A 66 -18.38 -5.96 20.81
C SER A 66 -17.35 -4.88 21.05
N MET A 67 -16.68 -4.45 20.00
CA MET A 67 -15.76 -3.32 20.03
C MET A 67 -16.41 -2.09 19.42
N ASN A 68 -16.52 -1.04 20.22
CA ASN A 68 -17.03 0.24 19.75
C ASN A 68 -15.88 1.17 19.36
N TYR A 69 -16.06 1.90 18.26
CA TYR A 69 -15.12 2.91 17.78
C TYR A 69 -15.88 3.97 16.95
N SER A 70 -15.23 5.10 16.68
CA SER A 70 -15.73 6.11 15.75
C SER A 70 -15.02 5.98 14.41
N LEU A 71 -15.74 6.22 13.33
CA LEU A 71 -15.21 6.37 11.97
C LEU A 71 -15.54 7.78 11.48
N ARG A 72 -14.56 8.47 10.90
CA ARG A 72 -14.73 9.82 10.38
C ARG A 72 -14.16 9.94 8.97
N LEU A 73 -14.92 10.58 8.09
CA LEU A 73 -14.56 10.86 6.71
C LEU A 73 -14.27 12.36 6.56
N LEU A 74 -13.03 12.70 6.23
CA LEU A 74 -12.54 14.07 6.15
C LEU A 74 -12.16 14.40 4.70
N PRO A 75 -13.06 14.97 3.88
CA PRO A 75 -12.72 15.31 2.50
C PRO A 75 -11.67 16.41 2.46
N LEU A 76 -10.56 16.16 1.75
CA LEU A 76 -9.39 17.04 1.71
C LEU A 76 -9.32 17.82 0.40
N ILE A 77 -9.34 17.10 -0.73
CA ILE A 77 -9.27 17.68 -2.07
C ILE A 77 -10.19 16.94 -3.03
N ALA A 78 -10.65 17.64 -4.05
CA ALA A 78 -11.41 17.05 -5.15
C ALA A 78 -10.82 17.51 -6.49
N GLN A 79 -10.47 16.55 -7.33
CA GLN A 79 -9.75 16.77 -8.57
C GLN A 79 -9.94 15.58 -9.50
N ASP A 80 -9.82 15.77 -10.81
CA ASP A 80 -9.65 14.68 -11.76
C ASP A 80 -8.17 14.24 -11.76
N PHE A 81 -7.85 13.21 -10.96
CA PHE A 81 -6.49 12.72 -10.77
C PHE A 81 -6.02 11.92 -11.99
N ASN A 82 -6.91 11.14 -12.58
CA ASN A 82 -6.60 10.25 -13.70
C ASN A 82 -6.77 10.88 -15.10
N LYS A 83 -7.31 12.11 -15.17
CA LYS A 83 -7.59 12.90 -16.38
C LYS A 83 -8.64 12.27 -17.30
N ASP A 84 -9.59 11.54 -16.76
CA ASP A 84 -10.69 10.93 -17.53
C ASP A 84 -11.95 11.82 -17.63
N GLY A 85 -11.93 13.01 -17.00
CA GLY A 85 -13.04 13.95 -16.96
C GLY A 85 -14.04 13.68 -15.83
N ILE A 86 -13.80 12.69 -14.98
CA ILE A 86 -14.56 12.40 -13.76
C ILE A 86 -13.82 13.03 -12.58
N GLN A 87 -14.59 13.56 -11.62
CA GLN A 87 -14.01 14.15 -10.42
C GLN A 87 -13.73 13.06 -9.40
N ASP A 88 -12.46 12.90 -9.05
CA ASP A 88 -11.96 12.04 -7.98
C ASP A 88 -11.90 12.79 -6.64
N LEU A 89 -11.62 12.05 -5.56
CA LEU A 89 -11.57 12.59 -4.20
C LEU A 89 -10.32 12.10 -3.48
N ALA A 90 -9.66 13.00 -2.74
CA ALA A 90 -8.83 12.56 -1.62
C ALA A 90 -9.51 12.91 -0.30
N LEU A 91 -9.59 11.95 0.59
CA LEU A 91 -10.10 12.15 1.95
C LEU A 91 -9.23 11.42 2.96
N GLU A 92 -9.16 11.95 4.17
CA GLU A 92 -8.66 11.21 5.31
C GLU A 92 -9.81 10.36 5.88
N ILE A 93 -9.52 9.10 6.19
CA ILE A 93 -10.42 8.21 6.90
C ILE A 93 -9.79 7.93 8.27
N GLU A 94 -10.37 8.52 9.32
CA GLU A 94 -9.92 8.33 10.70
C GLU A 94 -10.78 7.27 11.39
N SER A 95 -10.15 6.39 12.16
CA SER A 95 -10.82 5.40 13.02
C SER A 95 -10.22 5.42 14.42
N SER A 96 -11.08 5.46 15.45
CA SER A 96 -10.65 5.35 16.85
C SER A 96 -10.47 3.88 17.30
N GLY A 97 -10.20 2.97 16.36
CA GLY A 97 -10.12 1.51 16.58
C GLY A 97 -9.18 1.06 17.71
N PRO A 98 -9.12 -0.25 18.01
CA PRO A 98 -8.46 -0.77 19.20
C PRO A 98 -6.96 -0.45 19.25
N LEU A 99 -6.46 -0.20 20.47
CA LEU A 99 -5.09 0.20 20.81
C LEU A 99 -4.04 -0.88 20.46
N GLY A 100 -3.81 -1.07 19.16
CA GLY A 100 -2.87 -2.03 18.56
C GLY A 100 -3.01 -2.15 17.04
N GLY A 101 -4.14 -1.72 16.47
CA GLY A 101 -4.35 -1.58 15.02
C GLY A 101 -5.66 -2.16 14.51
N SER A 102 -6.13 -1.49 13.44
CA SER A 102 -7.20 -1.80 12.48
C SER A 102 -8.68 -1.78 12.90
N VAL A 103 -9.44 -0.90 12.23
CA VAL A 103 -10.35 -1.30 11.11
C VAL A 103 -10.14 -0.37 9.88
N TYR A 104 -8.94 0.11 9.54
CA TYR A 104 -7.82 -0.73 9.09
C TYR A 104 -6.41 -0.12 9.25
N THR A 105 -6.27 1.03 9.91
CA THR A 105 -5.27 1.36 10.94
C THR A 105 -5.29 2.88 11.14
N ASN A 106 -6.01 3.27 12.19
CA ASN A 106 -6.28 4.56 12.83
C ASN A 106 -6.43 5.84 11.99
N SER A 107 -5.57 6.13 11.02
CA SER A 107 -5.81 7.18 10.03
C SER A 107 -5.00 6.95 8.76
N ALA A 108 -5.62 7.16 7.61
CA ALA A 108 -4.99 7.13 6.30
C ALA A 108 -5.63 8.13 5.34
N ILE A 109 -4.85 8.67 4.39
CA ILE A 109 -5.38 9.43 3.26
C ILE A 109 -5.62 8.47 2.09
N HIS A 110 -6.86 8.45 1.63
CA HIS A 110 -7.34 7.69 0.49
C HIS A 110 -7.52 8.61 -0.71
N TYR A 111 -6.86 8.29 -1.81
CA TYR A 111 -7.09 8.87 -3.13
C TYR A 111 -7.99 7.94 -3.93
N LEU A 112 -9.28 8.27 -3.97
CA LEU A 112 -10.33 7.48 -4.59
C LEU A 112 -10.53 7.90 -6.04
N ILE A 113 -10.11 7.05 -6.98
CA ILE A 113 -10.42 7.20 -8.39
C ILE A 113 -11.81 6.64 -8.67
N LEU A 114 -12.66 7.45 -9.29
CA LEU A 114 -14.09 7.14 -9.45
C LEU A 114 -14.47 6.87 -10.91
N ASP A 115 -15.46 6.00 -11.11
CA ASP A 115 -16.10 5.84 -12.41
C ASP A 115 -17.27 6.85 -12.62
N ASN A 116 -17.88 6.83 -13.80
CA ASN A 116 -19.01 7.70 -14.13
C ASN A 116 -20.28 7.43 -13.31
N LYS A 117 -20.32 6.33 -12.55
CA LYS A 117 -21.36 5.98 -11.58
C LYS A 117 -20.94 6.29 -10.15
N GLN A 118 -19.82 6.99 -9.96
CA GLN A 118 -19.25 7.37 -8.66
C GLN A 118 -18.87 6.17 -7.79
N LYS A 119 -18.47 5.06 -8.41
CA LYS A 119 -17.92 3.89 -7.72
C LYS A 119 -16.41 3.95 -7.69
N ILE A 120 -15.81 3.43 -6.61
CA ILE A 120 -14.36 3.33 -6.48
C ILE A 120 -13.84 2.31 -7.51
N VAL A 121 -13.01 2.77 -8.44
CA VAL A 121 -12.27 1.88 -9.37
C VAL A 121 -10.84 1.66 -8.90
N LYS A 122 -10.28 2.60 -8.15
CA LYS A 122 -8.98 2.48 -7.50
C LYS A 122 -8.95 3.31 -6.22
N ASP A 123 -8.33 2.76 -5.18
CA ASP A 123 -8.07 3.42 -3.92
C ASP A 123 -6.55 3.38 -3.69
N HIS A 124 -5.91 4.55 -3.73
CA HIS A 124 -4.50 4.69 -3.36
C HIS A 124 -4.40 5.23 -1.94
N GLU A 125 -3.73 4.49 -1.07
CA GLU A 125 -3.65 4.79 0.36
C GLU A 125 -2.25 5.27 0.77
N ILE A 126 -2.21 6.37 1.54
CA ILE A 126 -1.05 6.78 2.32
C ILE A 126 -1.41 6.62 3.80
N LEU A 127 -0.79 5.65 4.47
CA LEU A 127 -1.01 5.41 5.88
C LEU A 127 -0.45 6.56 6.70
N LEU A 128 -1.31 7.22 7.50
CA LEU A 128 -0.87 8.31 8.37
C LEU A 128 -0.37 7.77 9.71
N TYR A 129 -1.14 6.87 10.32
CA TYR A 129 -0.81 6.38 11.64
C TYR A 129 -1.37 4.98 11.91
N ALA A 130 -0.49 4.07 12.33
CA ALA A 130 -0.86 2.85 13.03
C ALA A 130 0.04 2.65 14.26
N PRO A 131 -0.41 1.91 15.29
CA PRO A 131 0.45 1.62 16.44
C PRO A 131 1.76 0.90 16.11
N PHE A 132 1.81 0.18 14.99
CA PHE A 132 2.98 -0.56 14.49
C PHE A 132 3.31 -0.23 13.03
N SER A 133 2.93 0.96 12.54
CA SER A 133 3.39 1.44 11.23
C SER A 133 4.89 1.71 11.26
N GLU A 134 5.56 1.67 10.11
CA GLU A 134 6.96 2.09 9.97
C GLU A 134 7.12 3.59 10.31
N HIS A 135 6.15 4.40 9.90
CA HIS A 135 6.17 5.85 10.08
C HIS A 135 4.91 6.39 10.78
N ILE A 136 5.05 7.53 11.43
CA ILE A 136 3.96 8.47 11.73
C ILE A 136 4.04 9.58 10.70
N VAL A 137 2.94 9.82 9.98
CA VAL A 137 2.89 10.79 8.88
C VAL A 137 1.93 11.91 9.22
N GLU A 138 2.43 13.13 9.19
CA GLU A 138 1.63 14.35 9.23
C GLU A 138 1.44 14.88 7.81
N TYR A 139 0.38 15.66 7.59
CA TYR A 139 0.13 16.26 6.29
C TYR A 139 -0.32 17.72 6.39
N SER A 140 -0.09 18.46 5.31
CA SER A 140 -0.61 19.81 5.11
C SER A 140 -1.13 19.98 3.69
N ILE A 141 -2.17 20.80 3.54
CA ILE A 141 -2.78 21.08 2.23
C ILE A 141 -2.34 22.46 1.78
N VAL A 142 -1.68 22.53 0.62
CA VAL A 142 -1.28 23.78 -0.03
C VAL A 142 -1.89 23.83 -1.42
N GLY A 143 -2.96 24.62 -1.56
CA GLY A 143 -3.73 24.69 -2.80
C GLY A 143 -4.47 23.37 -3.07
N LYS A 144 -4.05 22.65 -4.12
CA LYS A 144 -4.61 21.34 -4.50
C LYS A 144 -3.67 20.16 -4.19
N ASN A 145 -2.57 20.43 -3.50
CA ASN A 145 -1.56 19.43 -3.20
C ASN A 145 -1.59 19.10 -1.70
N ILE A 146 -1.46 17.81 -1.40
CA ILE A 146 -1.22 17.32 -0.04
C ILE A 146 0.29 17.06 0.07
N ASN A 147 0.93 17.71 1.02
CA ASN A 147 2.33 17.49 1.38
C ASN A 147 2.36 16.67 2.66
N TYR A 148 3.26 15.72 2.73
CA TYR A 148 3.42 14.74 3.79
C TYR A 148 4.80 14.88 4.43
N GLN A 149 4.84 14.61 5.73
CA GLN A 149 6.04 14.52 6.51
C GLN A 149 6.00 13.23 7.33
N ALA A 150 6.88 12.28 7.02
CA ALA A 150 6.97 10.99 7.68
C ALA A 150 8.17 10.95 8.64
N ILE A 151 7.92 10.54 9.88
CA ILE A 151 8.96 10.24 10.87
C ILE A 151 8.88 8.77 11.28
N PRO A 152 10.00 8.09 11.59
CA PRO A 152 9.97 6.71 12.06
C PRO A 152 9.03 6.57 13.27
N ASN A 153 8.23 5.52 13.34
CA ASN A 153 7.36 5.31 14.49
C ASN A 153 8.18 4.76 15.66
N TYR A 154 8.30 5.52 16.75
CA TYR A 154 9.05 5.09 17.95
C TYR A 154 8.68 3.70 18.47
N ARG A 155 7.43 3.24 18.28
CA ARG A 155 7.02 1.89 18.73
C ARG A 155 7.63 0.77 17.91
N SER A 156 7.77 0.99 16.60
CA SER A 156 8.34 0.04 15.65
C SER A 156 9.87 0.16 15.58
N HIS A 157 10.36 1.40 15.70
CA HIS A 157 11.77 1.77 15.55
C HIS A 157 12.26 2.63 16.72
N PRO A 158 12.32 2.09 17.96
CA PRO A 158 12.90 2.82 19.09
C PRO A 158 14.37 3.18 18.85
N GLU A 159 15.08 2.41 18.03
CA GLU A 159 16.46 2.67 17.61
C GLU A 159 16.64 3.93 16.77
N ALA A 160 15.58 4.45 16.16
CA ALA A 160 15.62 5.67 15.34
C ALA A 160 15.56 6.96 16.18
N TYR A 161 15.64 6.85 17.51
CA TYR A 161 15.45 7.97 18.44
C TYR A 161 16.58 8.05 19.48
N GLU A 162 16.99 9.28 19.79
CA GLU A 162 17.90 9.63 20.88
C GLU A 162 17.25 10.71 21.77
N ASP A 163 17.24 10.50 23.09
CA ASP A 163 16.59 11.39 24.08
C ASP A 163 15.13 11.77 23.74
N GLY A 164 14.41 10.86 23.06
CA GLY A 164 13.02 11.04 22.66
C GLY A 164 12.82 11.85 21.37
N SER A 165 13.90 12.19 20.65
CA SER A 165 13.86 12.88 19.36
C SER A 165 14.34 11.97 18.23
N PRO A 166 13.76 12.04 17.02
CA PRO A 166 14.27 11.30 15.86
C PRO A 166 15.73 11.67 15.56
N ILE A 167 16.56 10.66 15.26
CA ILE A 167 17.97 10.84 14.88
C ILE A 167 18.06 11.46 13.48
N ASP A 168 17.25 10.94 12.55
CA ASP A 168 17.19 11.39 11.17
C ASP A 168 16.10 12.45 10.95
N PRO A 169 16.30 13.39 10.00
CA PRO A 169 15.27 14.35 9.65
C PRO A 169 14.03 13.65 9.06
N PRO A 170 12.83 14.24 9.21
CA PRO A 170 11.63 13.70 8.61
C PRO A 170 11.72 13.58 7.09
N LEU A 171 11.14 12.53 6.53
CA LEU A 171 11.00 12.35 5.10
C LEU A 171 9.84 13.22 4.59
N GLU A 172 10.14 14.17 3.71
CA GLU A 172 9.14 15.05 3.11
C GLU A 172 8.77 14.57 1.70
N PHE A 173 7.47 14.49 1.40
CA PHE A 173 6.99 14.11 0.08
C PHE A 173 5.60 14.64 -0.26
N ALA A 174 5.24 14.57 -1.54
CA ALA A 174 3.89 14.80 -2.03
C ALA A 174 3.52 13.72 -3.05
N VAL A 175 2.23 13.47 -3.22
CA VAL A 175 1.71 12.57 -4.27
C VAL A 175 1.34 13.40 -5.49
N ASN A 176 2.05 13.17 -6.60
CA ASN A 176 1.76 13.77 -7.89
C ASN A 176 1.09 12.76 -8.83
N TRP A 177 0.20 13.25 -9.69
CA TRP A 177 -0.50 12.42 -10.67
C TRP A 177 0.03 12.67 -12.08
N VAL A 178 0.76 11.69 -12.63
CA VAL A 178 1.35 11.78 -13.97
C VAL A 178 0.66 10.77 -14.88
N ASN A 179 -0.12 11.27 -15.84
CA ASN A 179 -0.95 10.44 -16.73
C ASN A 179 -1.86 9.45 -15.96
N GLY A 180 -2.41 9.92 -14.84
CA GLY A 180 -3.28 9.14 -13.96
C GLY A 180 -2.61 8.08 -13.11
N VAL A 181 -1.28 8.09 -13.04
CA VAL A 181 -0.51 7.24 -12.14
C VAL A 181 0.01 8.08 -10.96
N PRO A 182 -0.19 7.64 -9.70
CA PRO A 182 0.37 8.31 -8.54
C PRO A 182 1.88 8.11 -8.48
N ILE A 183 2.62 9.17 -8.19
CA ILE A 183 4.08 9.17 -8.03
C ILE A 183 4.44 10.04 -6.83
N SER A 184 5.12 9.45 -5.84
CA SER A 184 5.72 10.17 -4.72
C SER A 184 6.89 11.03 -5.22
N THR A 185 6.97 12.29 -4.77
CA THR A 185 8.16 13.13 -5.02
C THR A 185 9.42 12.53 -4.43
N TYR A 186 9.33 11.89 -3.25
CA TYR A 186 10.46 11.21 -2.64
C TYR A 186 11.01 10.13 -3.56
N TYR A 187 10.14 9.26 -4.08
CA TYR A 187 10.54 8.21 -5.02
C TYR A 187 11.19 8.80 -6.28
N ARG A 188 10.55 9.81 -6.89
CA ARG A 188 11.03 10.45 -8.12
C ARG A 188 12.44 11.02 -7.95
N ASP A 189 12.69 11.68 -6.82
CA ASP A 189 13.88 12.50 -6.62
C ASP A 189 15.04 11.72 -5.99
N ASN A 190 14.76 10.63 -5.25
CA ASN A 190 15.78 9.93 -4.46
C ASN A 190 16.03 8.48 -4.88
N CYS A 191 15.14 7.84 -5.65
CA CYS A 191 15.27 6.41 -5.95
C CYS A 191 15.87 6.13 -7.33
N ARG A 192 16.91 5.29 -7.39
CA ARG A 192 17.50 4.83 -8.67
C ARG A 192 16.46 4.21 -9.60
N LEU A 193 15.50 3.45 -9.06
CA LEU A 193 14.43 2.83 -9.86
C LEU A 193 13.54 3.87 -10.55
N ALA A 194 13.38 5.09 -10.02
CA ALA A 194 12.59 6.12 -10.68
C ALA A 194 13.14 6.49 -12.07
N GLY A 195 14.46 6.40 -12.27
CA GLY A 195 15.12 6.67 -13.55
C GLY A 195 14.94 5.58 -14.62
N ILE A 196 14.44 4.40 -14.27
CA ILE A 196 14.25 3.28 -15.21
C ILE A 196 13.00 3.50 -16.05
N LYS A 197 13.18 3.66 -17.37
CA LYS A 197 12.07 3.94 -18.30
C LYS A 197 11.11 2.75 -18.49
N ASN A 198 11.64 1.54 -18.60
CA ASN A 198 10.85 0.33 -18.82
C ASN A 198 10.92 -0.58 -17.60
N LYS A 199 9.81 -0.63 -16.86
CA LYS A 199 9.63 -1.46 -15.65
C LYS A 199 8.63 -2.60 -15.87
N THR A 200 8.42 -3.01 -17.12
CA THR A 200 7.55 -4.15 -17.42
C THR A 200 8.18 -5.43 -16.90
N LEU A 201 7.35 -6.28 -16.27
CA LEU A 201 7.80 -7.54 -15.65
C LEU A 201 7.55 -8.73 -16.58
N LEU A 202 6.42 -8.70 -17.31
CA LEU A 202 5.96 -9.75 -18.21
C LEU A 202 6.15 -9.37 -19.68
N LYS A 203 6.82 -10.23 -20.45
CA LYS A 203 7.03 -10.12 -21.91
C LYS A 203 5.80 -10.55 -22.72
N LEU A 204 4.60 -10.21 -22.26
CA LEU A 204 3.34 -10.58 -22.91
C LEU A 204 2.71 -9.34 -23.56
N THR A 205 2.28 -9.48 -24.82
CA THR A 205 1.69 -8.36 -25.58
C THR A 205 0.19 -8.20 -25.38
N ARG A 206 -0.48 -9.20 -24.81
CA ARG A 206 -1.93 -9.22 -24.53
C ARG A 206 -2.21 -10.02 -23.27
N GLY A 207 -3.35 -9.75 -22.63
CA GLY A 207 -3.80 -10.49 -21.44
C GLY A 207 -3.03 -10.18 -20.16
N VAL A 208 -2.25 -9.08 -20.15
CA VAL A 208 -1.64 -8.52 -18.95
C VAL A 208 -2.48 -7.34 -18.49
N SER A 209 -2.96 -7.38 -17.24
CA SER A 209 -3.41 -6.18 -16.55
C SER A 209 -2.25 -5.63 -15.75
N ARG A 210 -1.97 -4.34 -15.90
CA ARG A 210 -0.93 -3.64 -15.15
C ARG A 210 -1.55 -2.59 -14.26
N ASP A 211 -1.10 -2.58 -13.01
CA ASP A 211 -1.45 -1.59 -12.01
C ASP A 211 -0.17 -0.96 -11.46
N ILE A 212 -0.20 0.35 -11.20
CA ILE A 212 0.93 1.10 -10.67
C ILE A 212 0.44 1.94 -9.50
N ASP A 213 1.12 1.82 -8.38
CA ASP A 213 0.75 2.40 -7.11
C ASP A 213 1.97 2.96 -6.36
N ILE A 214 1.74 3.54 -5.18
CA ILE A 214 2.79 3.89 -4.22
C ILE A 214 2.63 2.97 -3.00
N ASP A 215 3.73 2.42 -2.53
CA ASP A 215 3.78 1.65 -1.28
C ASP A 215 3.37 2.54 -0.10
N MET A 216 2.46 2.06 0.74
CA MET A 216 1.89 2.84 1.84
C MET A 216 2.88 3.13 2.98
N HIS A 217 3.99 2.38 3.07
CA HIS A 217 4.99 2.51 4.14
C HIS A 217 6.29 3.15 3.64
N GLU A 218 6.74 2.74 2.45
CA GLU A 218 8.02 3.16 1.87
C GLU A 218 7.89 4.36 0.94
N TYR A 219 6.66 4.70 0.54
CA TYR A 219 6.36 5.79 -0.41
C TYR A 219 7.08 5.64 -1.75
N THR A 220 7.44 4.40 -2.11
CA THR A 220 8.09 4.03 -3.37
C THR A 220 7.06 3.52 -4.38
N GLN A 221 7.40 3.53 -5.67
CA GLN A 221 6.48 3.00 -6.68
C GLN A 221 6.41 1.48 -6.63
N VAL A 222 5.19 0.94 -6.63
CA VAL A 222 4.90 -0.49 -6.76
C VAL A 222 4.24 -0.73 -8.11
N ILE A 223 4.73 -1.70 -8.88
CA ILE A 223 4.14 -2.08 -10.17
C ILE A 223 3.68 -3.53 -10.08
N THR A 224 2.40 -3.76 -10.31
CA THR A 224 1.82 -5.11 -10.31
C THR A 224 1.29 -5.47 -11.70
N GLU A 225 1.80 -6.55 -12.28
CA GLU A 225 1.34 -7.12 -13.55
C GLU A 225 0.70 -8.49 -13.30
N LYS A 226 -0.54 -8.69 -13.76
CA LYS A 226 -1.27 -9.95 -13.63
C LYS A 226 -1.55 -10.55 -15.00
N ALA A 227 -1.32 -11.85 -15.15
CA ALA A 227 -1.61 -12.58 -16.37
C ALA A 227 -1.97 -14.05 -16.08
N GLN A 228 -2.62 -14.69 -17.04
CA GLN A 228 -2.76 -16.14 -17.06
C GLN A 228 -1.71 -16.76 -17.97
N ILE A 229 -0.86 -17.63 -17.43
CA ILE A 229 0.25 -18.28 -18.14
C ILE A 229 0.15 -19.78 -17.93
N ASN A 230 -0.08 -20.55 -19.00
CA ASN A 230 -0.13 -22.01 -18.95
C ASN A 230 -0.99 -22.58 -17.79
N LYS A 231 -2.23 -22.08 -17.67
CA LYS A 231 -3.18 -22.42 -16.59
C LYS A 231 -2.80 -21.99 -15.17
N LEU A 232 -1.81 -21.12 -15.04
CA LEU A 232 -1.44 -20.45 -13.81
C LEU A 232 -1.94 -19.01 -13.83
N GLN A 233 -2.47 -18.53 -12.72
CA GLN A 233 -2.61 -17.11 -12.46
C GLN A 233 -1.29 -16.61 -11.85
N VAL A 234 -0.66 -15.67 -12.53
CA VAL A 234 0.63 -15.10 -12.14
C VAL A 234 0.42 -13.63 -11.86
N THR A 235 0.82 -13.21 -10.66
CA THR A 235 0.94 -11.81 -10.26
C THR A 235 2.43 -11.53 -10.09
N ALA A 236 2.98 -10.67 -10.93
CA ALA A 236 4.35 -10.18 -10.80
C ALA A 236 4.31 -8.78 -10.19
N THR A 237 5.07 -8.56 -9.12
CA THR A 237 5.18 -7.25 -8.44
C THR A 237 6.63 -6.80 -8.46
N LEU A 238 6.86 -5.54 -8.80
CA LEU A 238 8.14 -4.84 -8.67
C LEU A 238 7.98 -3.74 -7.64
N ASP A 239 8.87 -3.72 -6.66
CA ASP A 239 8.99 -2.66 -5.66
C ASP A 239 10.49 -2.36 -5.38
N GLY A 240 10.73 -1.36 -4.53
CA GLY A 240 12.05 -0.92 -4.10
C GLY A 240 12.37 0.53 -4.48
N CYS A 241 13.53 1.00 -4.03
CA CYS A 241 14.04 2.35 -4.28
C CYS A 241 15.34 2.32 -5.07
N ASP A 242 16.43 1.87 -4.44
CA ASP A 242 17.72 1.71 -5.11
C ASP A 242 17.91 0.31 -5.66
N THR A 243 17.58 -0.71 -4.87
CA THR A 243 17.54 -2.11 -5.32
C THR A 243 16.17 -2.47 -5.88
N SER A 244 16.17 -3.45 -6.79
CA SER A 244 14.93 -4.04 -7.32
C SER A 244 14.56 -5.27 -6.50
N ASN A 245 13.31 -5.36 -6.09
CA ASN A 245 12.72 -6.58 -5.58
C ASN A 245 11.52 -6.97 -6.45
N VAL A 246 11.55 -8.21 -6.93
CA VAL A 246 10.59 -8.75 -7.88
C VAL A 246 9.97 -10.01 -7.28
N ILE A 247 8.66 -9.97 -7.11
CA ILE A 247 7.89 -11.06 -6.53
C ILE A 247 6.98 -11.64 -7.60
N TYR A 248 7.04 -12.95 -7.81
CA TYR A 248 6.07 -13.70 -8.60
C TYR A 248 5.21 -14.52 -7.65
N ASP A 249 3.94 -14.15 -7.51
CA ASP A 249 2.92 -14.92 -6.84
C ASP A 249 2.16 -15.76 -7.87
N ILE A 250 2.24 -17.09 -7.72
CA ILE A 250 1.70 -18.07 -8.65
C ILE A 250 0.61 -18.89 -7.96
N LYS A 251 -0.57 -18.94 -8.59
CA LYS A 251 -1.71 -19.75 -8.16
C LYS A 251 -2.20 -20.62 -9.32
N PRO A 252 -2.62 -21.87 -9.09
CA PRO A 252 -3.30 -22.64 -10.12
C PRO A 252 -4.68 -22.02 -10.40
N ILE A 253 -5.16 -22.13 -11.64
CA ILE A 253 -6.57 -21.84 -11.91
C ILE A 253 -7.44 -22.85 -11.14
N ALA A 254 -8.63 -22.41 -10.71
CA ALA A 254 -9.56 -23.21 -9.91
C ALA A 254 -9.72 -24.65 -10.41
N GLY A 255 -9.63 -25.62 -9.48
CA GLY A 255 -9.74 -27.05 -9.77
C GLY A 255 -8.45 -27.72 -10.24
N GLN A 256 -7.32 -27.00 -10.34
CA GLN A 256 -6.02 -27.57 -10.70
C GLN A 256 -5.07 -27.64 -9.50
N SER A 257 -4.16 -28.61 -9.53
CA SER A 257 -3.07 -28.69 -8.55
C SER A 257 -1.96 -27.71 -8.89
N LEU A 258 -1.30 -27.18 -7.86
CA LEU A 258 -0.10 -26.36 -8.03
C LEU A 258 1.02 -27.24 -8.63
N PRO A 259 1.61 -26.90 -9.80
CA PRO A 259 2.71 -27.66 -10.37
C PRO A 259 3.96 -27.66 -9.50
N VAL A 260 4.95 -28.49 -9.84
CA VAL A 260 6.27 -28.43 -9.19
C VAL A 260 7.05 -27.20 -9.69
N LEU A 261 8.08 -26.78 -8.93
CA LEU A 261 8.84 -25.56 -9.25
C LEU A 261 9.42 -25.60 -10.67
N ALA A 262 10.00 -26.71 -11.09
CA ALA A 262 10.54 -26.87 -12.45
C ALA A 262 9.52 -26.55 -13.56
N ASP A 263 8.26 -26.97 -13.41
CA ASP A 263 7.20 -26.73 -14.39
C ASP A 263 6.78 -25.25 -14.40
N VAL A 264 6.66 -24.65 -13.21
CA VAL A 264 6.36 -23.22 -13.06
C VAL A 264 7.46 -22.37 -13.71
N LEU A 265 8.73 -22.64 -13.41
CA LEU A 265 9.86 -21.93 -13.99
C LEU A 265 9.92 -22.10 -15.52
N THR A 266 9.68 -23.31 -16.01
CA THR A 266 9.65 -23.58 -17.46
C THR A 266 8.55 -22.77 -18.17
N ALA A 267 7.40 -22.59 -17.53
CA ALA A 267 6.31 -21.77 -18.06
C ALA A 267 6.59 -20.26 -17.99
N LEU A 268 7.25 -19.78 -16.92
CA LEU A 268 7.51 -18.36 -16.68
C LEU A 268 8.70 -17.80 -17.47
N ILE A 269 9.81 -18.52 -17.55
CA ILE A 269 11.06 -18.08 -18.21
C ILE A 269 10.84 -17.40 -19.58
N PRO A 270 10.03 -17.96 -20.52
CA PRO A 270 9.86 -17.33 -21.84
C PRO A 270 9.06 -16.01 -21.81
N VAL A 271 8.33 -15.73 -20.72
CA VAL A 271 7.35 -14.64 -20.64
C VAL A 271 7.67 -13.60 -19.57
N VAL A 272 8.86 -13.64 -18.95
CA VAL A 272 9.29 -12.64 -17.95
C VAL A 272 10.55 -11.91 -18.38
N HIS A 273 10.75 -10.68 -17.88
CA HIS A 273 11.99 -9.92 -18.09
C HIS A 273 13.18 -10.45 -17.26
N HIS A 274 12.92 -11.05 -16.11
CA HIS A 274 13.93 -11.62 -15.21
C HIS A 274 14.27 -13.09 -15.55
N ASP A 275 14.30 -13.43 -16.84
CA ASP A 275 14.41 -14.82 -17.29
C ASP A 275 15.76 -15.45 -16.97
N GLY A 276 16.83 -14.65 -16.92
CA GLY A 276 18.15 -15.13 -16.51
C GLY A 276 18.16 -15.58 -15.04
N GLN A 277 17.59 -14.80 -14.12
CA GLN A 277 17.49 -15.14 -12.70
C GLN A 277 16.63 -16.41 -12.51
N LEU A 278 15.50 -16.52 -13.22
CA LEU A 278 14.67 -17.73 -13.18
C LEU A 278 15.38 -18.96 -13.78
N LYS A 279 16.21 -18.80 -14.82
CA LYS A 279 17.04 -19.89 -15.37
C LYS A 279 18.08 -20.37 -14.35
N ALA A 280 18.71 -19.46 -13.62
CA ALA A 280 19.65 -19.80 -12.56
C ALA A 280 18.95 -20.58 -11.44
N LEU A 281 17.75 -20.13 -11.02
CA LEU A 281 16.92 -20.83 -10.05
C LEU A 281 16.52 -22.24 -10.53
N LEU A 282 16.11 -22.39 -11.80
CA LEU A 282 15.80 -23.70 -12.40
C LEU A 282 16.99 -24.66 -12.39
N LYS A 283 18.20 -24.14 -12.58
CA LYS A 283 19.43 -24.94 -12.53
C LYS A 283 19.74 -25.44 -11.11
N LEU A 284 19.47 -24.62 -10.09
CA LEU A 284 19.58 -25.02 -8.68
C LEU A 284 18.54 -26.10 -8.32
N ASP A 285 17.29 -25.93 -8.77
CA ASP A 285 16.21 -26.91 -8.58
C ASP A 285 16.57 -28.28 -9.16
N LYS A 286 17.05 -28.32 -10.41
CA LYS A 286 17.49 -29.55 -11.09
C LYS A 286 18.66 -30.27 -10.42
N ARG A 287 19.42 -29.57 -9.57
CA ARG A 287 20.53 -30.13 -8.80
C ARG A 287 20.13 -30.50 -7.37
N SER A 288 18.84 -30.33 -7.02
CA SER A 288 18.31 -30.50 -5.67
C SER A 288 19.05 -29.62 -4.63
N GLN A 289 19.48 -28.44 -5.06
CA GLN A 289 20.20 -27.47 -4.20
C GLN A 289 19.28 -26.43 -3.57
N LEU A 290 17.97 -26.52 -3.83
CA LEU A 290 16.97 -25.62 -3.26
C LEU A 290 16.30 -26.24 -2.03
N LYS A 291 16.23 -25.44 -0.98
CA LYS A 291 15.40 -25.64 0.20
C LYS A 291 14.41 -24.49 0.30
N PHE A 292 13.12 -24.78 0.19
CA PHE A 292 12.09 -23.75 0.22
C PHE A 292 12.15 -22.94 1.52
N GLY A 293 12.04 -21.62 1.39
CA GLY A 293 12.20 -20.66 2.48
C GLY A 293 13.63 -20.17 2.74
N ASP A 294 14.66 -20.80 2.16
CA ASP A 294 16.03 -20.30 2.27
C ASP A 294 16.34 -19.27 1.15
N ARG A 295 17.31 -18.39 1.40
CA ARG A 295 17.85 -17.43 0.41
C ARG A 295 19.00 -18.07 -0.38
N PHE A 296 19.00 -17.91 -1.69
CA PHE A 296 20.02 -18.45 -2.60
C PHE A 296 20.68 -17.33 -3.39
N ALA A 297 22.01 -17.27 -3.37
CA ALA A 297 22.74 -16.40 -4.28
C ALA A 297 22.53 -16.88 -5.73
N LEU A 298 22.18 -15.94 -6.60
CA LEU A 298 22.19 -16.09 -8.04
C LEU A 298 23.49 -15.45 -8.58
N TYR A 299 23.44 -14.88 -9.77
CA TYR A 299 24.54 -14.13 -10.39
C TYR A 299 24.22 -12.62 -10.35
N ASP A 300 25.22 -11.77 -10.59
CA ASP A 300 25.11 -10.29 -10.61
C ASP A 300 24.44 -9.72 -9.35
N ASP A 301 24.84 -10.23 -8.17
CA ASP A 301 24.37 -9.79 -6.85
C ASP A 301 22.87 -9.98 -6.61
N TRP A 302 22.22 -10.84 -7.38
CA TRP A 302 20.84 -11.24 -7.14
C TRP A 302 20.76 -12.38 -6.12
N VAL A 303 19.68 -12.36 -5.35
CA VAL A 303 19.25 -13.44 -4.46
C VAL A 303 17.86 -13.88 -4.86
N ALA A 304 17.59 -15.18 -4.72
CA ALA A 304 16.23 -15.70 -4.83
C ALA A 304 15.79 -16.42 -3.56
N MET A 305 14.49 -16.38 -3.31
CA MET A 305 13.82 -17.16 -2.27
C MET A 305 12.53 -17.74 -2.84
N VAL A 306 12.23 -18.99 -2.51
CA VAL A 306 11.02 -19.67 -2.99
C VAL A 306 10.22 -20.21 -1.81
N HIS A 307 8.96 -19.79 -1.73
CA HIS A 307 7.99 -20.34 -0.78
C HIS A 307 6.92 -21.12 -1.53
N VAL A 308 6.50 -22.24 -0.95
CA VAL A 308 5.44 -23.09 -1.51
C VAL A 308 4.48 -23.47 -0.39
N ASP A 309 3.22 -23.09 -0.54
CA ASP A 309 2.14 -23.54 0.31
C ASP A 309 1.18 -24.42 -0.49
N ARG A 310 1.24 -25.74 -0.23
CA ARG A 310 0.33 -26.72 -0.84
C ARG A 310 -0.83 -27.11 0.07
N LYS A 311 -0.80 -26.74 1.35
CA LYS A 311 -1.77 -27.19 2.37
C LYS A 311 -2.92 -26.20 2.52
N SER A 312 -2.74 -24.95 2.09
CA SER A 312 -3.82 -23.97 2.02
C SER A 312 -4.98 -24.41 1.12
N LYS A 313 -6.19 -23.94 1.44
CA LYS A 313 -7.39 -24.05 0.57
C LYS A 313 -7.14 -23.46 -0.83
N MET A 314 -6.21 -22.52 -0.94
CA MET A 314 -5.72 -21.95 -2.19
C MET A 314 -4.20 -22.14 -2.25
N PRO A 315 -3.71 -23.24 -2.88
CA PRO A 315 -2.28 -23.48 -3.00
C PRO A 315 -1.56 -22.35 -3.73
N THR A 316 -0.41 -21.94 -3.22
CA THR A 316 0.38 -20.84 -3.79
C THR A 316 1.86 -21.19 -3.87
N MET A 317 2.56 -20.59 -4.84
CA MET A 317 4.01 -20.54 -4.90
C MET A 317 4.42 -19.08 -5.04
N ARG A 318 5.37 -18.64 -4.22
CA ARG A 318 5.95 -17.31 -4.27
C ARG A 318 7.43 -17.43 -4.60
N ILE A 319 7.87 -16.73 -5.65
CA ILE A 319 9.27 -16.62 -6.03
C ILE A 319 9.67 -15.15 -5.85
N ILE A 320 10.62 -14.89 -4.98
CA ILE A 320 11.17 -13.56 -4.71
C ILE A 320 12.56 -13.51 -5.34
N ILE A 321 12.85 -12.44 -6.09
CA ILE A 321 14.16 -12.17 -6.67
C ILE A 321 14.53 -10.74 -6.28
N GLU A 322 15.61 -10.60 -5.53
CA GLU A 322 16.04 -9.34 -4.91
C GLU A 322 17.48 -9.03 -5.35
N GLN A 323 17.73 -7.80 -5.76
CA GLN A 323 19.10 -7.34 -5.98
C GLN A 323 19.70 -6.92 -4.62
N LYS A 324 20.86 -7.46 -4.27
CA LYS A 324 21.56 -7.04 -3.04
C LYS A 324 22.04 -5.60 -3.14
N VAL A 325 22.06 -4.95 -1.98
CA VAL A 325 22.86 -3.75 -1.74
C VAL A 325 24.27 -4.21 -1.39
N ASP A 326 25.27 -3.64 -2.06
CA ASP A 326 26.70 -3.77 -1.67
C ASP A 326 27.00 -2.94 -0.43
#